data_AF-A0A6F9XNM5-F1
#
_entry.id   AF-A0A6F9XNM5-F1
#
_cell.length_a   1.000
_cell.length_b   1.000
_cell.length_c   1.000
_cell.angle_alpha   90.00
_cell.angle_beta   90.00
_cell.angle_gamma   90.00
#
_symmetry.space_group_name_H-M   'P 1'
#
loop_
_entity.id
_entity.type
_entity.pdbx_description
1 polymer ?
#
loop_
_entity_poly.entity_id
_entity_poly.type
_entity_poly.pdbx_seq_one_letter_code
_entity_poly.pdbx_strand_id
1 'polypeptide(L)'
;MKYTEKIASIYIRDNENSAPALVISTNKFPINYSIPVSVYLFSLYIGKEYYMNTRIYNSDNELLMNVDTPPFILEKKNLSEDKLMTDTLYSSGFDLKTAQLNIFRSENFKIEISLLSSGMVLDTITTYFMSKKI
;
A
#
# COMPACT_ATOMS: atom_id res chain seq x y z
N MET A 1 -8.65 11.20 -24.39
CA MET A 1 -9.09 11.03 -22.97
C MET A 1 -7.93 11.40 -22.06
N LYS A 2 -8.16 12.19 -21.01
CA LYS A 2 -7.18 12.45 -19.97
C LYS A 2 -7.36 11.38 -18.89
N TYR A 3 -6.33 10.56 -18.68
CA TYR A 3 -6.34 9.61 -17.57
C TYR A 3 -6.00 10.33 -16.26
N THR A 4 -6.50 9.82 -15.13
CA THR A 4 -6.25 10.37 -13.79
C THR A 4 -5.37 9.39 -13.02
N GLU A 5 -4.23 9.88 -12.52
CA GLU A 5 -3.33 9.14 -11.63
C GLU A 5 -4.09 8.68 -10.39
N LYS A 6 -4.03 7.39 -10.08
CA LYS A 6 -4.80 6.83 -8.96
C LYS A 6 -4.23 5.52 -8.43
N ILE A 7 -4.75 5.10 -7.28
CA ILE A 7 -4.57 3.77 -6.74
C ILE A 7 -5.71 2.90 -7.26
N ALA A 8 -5.40 1.93 -8.12
CA ALA A 8 -6.42 1.03 -8.68
C ALA A 8 -6.86 -0.05 -7.70
N SER A 9 -5.94 -0.58 -6.88
CA SER A 9 -6.27 -1.57 -5.85
C SER A 9 -5.17 -1.65 -4.79
N ILE A 10 -5.56 -2.18 -3.63
CA ILE A 10 -4.70 -2.45 -2.49
C ILE A 10 -5.01 -3.85 -1.96
N TYR A 11 -3.97 -4.64 -1.68
CA TYR A 11 -4.09 -5.95 -1.05
C TYR A 11 -3.10 -6.05 0.11
N ILE A 12 -3.57 -6.48 1.26
CA ILE A 12 -2.70 -6.92 2.34
C ILE A 12 -2.30 -8.36 2.03
N ARG A 13 -1.05 -8.75 2.32
CA ARG A 13 -0.56 -10.11 2.11
C ARG A 13 -0.17 -10.74 3.44
N ASP A 14 -0.13 -12.06 3.46
CA ASP A 14 0.50 -12.78 4.56
C ASP A 14 2.03 -12.80 4.36
N ASN A 15 2.82 -12.74 5.43
CA ASN A 15 4.28 -12.79 5.34
C ASN A 15 4.79 -14.11 4.73
N GLU A 16 3.99 -15.17 4.80
CA GLU A 16 4.32 -16.49 4.25
C GLU A 16 3.79 -16.72 2.83
N ASN A 17 2.84 -15.92 2.34
CA ASN A 17 2.19 -16.13 1.05
C ASN A 17 2.03 -14.84 0.24
N SER A 18 2.21 -14.92 -1.08
CA SER A 18 1.94 -13.82 -2.01
C SER A 18 0.45 -13.54 -2.21
N ALA A 19 -0.44 -14.32 -1.59
CA ALA A 19 -1.89 -14.19 -1.73
C ALA A 19 -2.46 -13.05 -0.86
N PRO A 20 -3.52 -12.36 -1.31
CA PRO A 20 -4.25 -11.42 -0.49
C PRO A 20 -4.76 -12.06 0.80
N ALA A 21 -4.49 -11.42 1.94
CA ALA A 21 -4.89 -11.84 3.27
C ALA A 21 -5.66 -10.71 3.95
N LEU A 22 -6.92 -10.98 4.29
CA LEU A 22 -7.73 -10.10 5.15
C LEU A 22 -7.60 -10.47 6.63
N VAL A 23 -6.93 -11.60 6.92
CA VAL A 23 -6.74 -12.12 8.27
C VAL A 23 -5.27 -12.48 8.46
N ILE A 24 -4.60 -11.81 9.40
CA ILE A 24 -3.26 -12.19 9.86
C ILE A 24 -3.42 -13.20 10.99
N SER A 25 -2.95 -14.42 10.77
CA SER A 25 -3.14 -15.52 11.72
C SER A 25 -1.83 -15.89 12.40
N THR A 26 -1.79 -15.88 13.73
CA THR A 26 -0.58 -16.22 14.50
C THR A 26 -0.91 -16.94 15.81
N ASN A 27 -0.01 -17.81 16.27
CA ASN A 27 -0.14 -18.51 17.55
C ASN A 27 0.24 -17.65 18.77
N LYS A 28 0.91 -16.52 18.53
CA LYS A 28 1.49 -15.66 19.57
C LYS A 28 0.94 -14.25 19.45
N PHE A 29 0.42 -13.73 20.56
CA PHE A 29 -0.01 -12.34 20.72
C PHE A 29 0.47 -11.80 22.08
N PRO A 30 0.85 -10.51 22.17
CA PRO A 30 1.04 -9.59 21.05
C PRO A 30 2.21 -10.04 20.15
N ILE A 31 2.20 -9.60 18.90
CA ILE A 31 3.30 -9.81 17.95
C ILE A 31 3.74 -8.48 17.37
N ASN A 32 5.06 -8.28 17.23
CA ASN A 32 5.58 -7.17 16.47
C ASN A 32 5.66 -7.58 14.99
N TYR A 33 4.79 -7.02 14.15
CA TYR A 33 4.55 -7.50 12.79
C TYR A 33 4.63 -6.36 11.77
N SER A 34 5.34 -6.60 10.67
CA SER A 34 5.33 -5.74 9.49
C SER A 34 4.28 -6.28 8.53
N ILE A 35 3.32 -5.44 8.16
CA ILE A 35 2.20 -5.78 7.29
C ILE A 35 2.67 -5.59 5.84
N PRO A 36 2.77 -6.67 5.04
CA PRO A 36 3.08 -6.52 3.63
C PRO A 36 1.83 -6.07 2.87
N VAL A 37 1.97 -5.06 2.05
CA VAL A 37 0.89 -4.49 1.25
C VAL A 37 1.33 -4.43 -0.21
N SER A 38 0.47 -4.82 -1.13
CA SER A 38 0.64 -4.62 -2.57
C SER A 38 -0.34 -3.55 -3.03
N VAL A 39 0.17 -2.54 -3.70
CA VAL A 39 -0.59 -1.40 -4.22
C VAL A 39 -0.44 -1.37 -5.73
N TYR A 40 -1.55 -1.38 -6.46
CA TYR A 40 -1.52 -1.21 -7.91
C TYR A 40 -1.85 0.23 -8.26
N LEU A 41 -0.90 0.90 -8.91
CA LEU A 41 -1.04 2.28 -9.35
C LEU A 41 -1.41 2.31 -10.83
N PHE A 42 -2.29 3.25 -11.19
CA PHE A 42 -2.82 3.37 -12.54
C PHE A 42 -2.55 4.74 -13.12
N SER A 43 -2.09 4.73 -14.37
CA SER A 43 -1.88 5.92 -15.20
C SER A 43 -0.95 6.97 -14.59
N LEU A 44 0.20 6.53 -14.12
CA LEU A 44 1.24 7.41 -13.61
C LEU A 44 2.09 7.94 -14.77
N TYR A 45 2.43 9.22 -14.71
CA TYR A 45 3.34 9.87 -15.64
C TYR A 45 4.79 9.44 -15.44
N ILE A 46 5.48 9.12 -16.54
CA ILE A 46 6.92 8.85 -16.56
C ILE A 46 7.70 10.11 -16.20
N GLY A 47 8.77 9.97 -15.41
CA GLY A 47 9.65 11.07 -15.01
C GLY A 47 9.08 11.99 -13.92
N LYS A 48 7.83 11.74 -13.48
CA LYS A 48 7.22 12.43 -12.35
C LYS A 48 7.53 11.68 -11.05
N GLU A 49 7.79 12.45 -9.99
CA GLU A 49 8.03 11.92 -8.66
C GLU A 49 6.71 11.66 -7.92
N TYR A 50 6.63 10.49 -7.29
CA TYR A 50 5.53 10.07 -6.46
C TYR A 50 6.05 9.54 -5.13
N TYR A 51 5.18 9.53 -4.13
CA TYR A 51 5.38 8.81 -2.88
C TYR A 51 4.02 8.39 -2.33
N MET A 52 4.02 7.44 -1.39
CA MET A 52 2.81 6.99 -0.73
C MET A 52 2.89 7.29 0.76
N ASN A 53 1.81 7.85 1.31
CA ASN A 53 1.61 7.96 2.75
C ASN A 53 0.75 6.79 3.21
N THR A 54 1.24 6.01 4.18
CA THR A 54 0.50 4.89 4.78
C THR A 54 0.11 5.24 6.20
N ARG A 55 -1.18 5.11 6.51
CA ARG A 55 -1.73 5.26 7.86
C ARG A 55 -2.43 4.00 8.30
N ILE A 56 -2.21 3.59 9.55
CA ILE A 56 -2.85 2.42 10.14
C ILE A 56 -3.55 2.84 11.42
N TYR A 57 -4.78 2.36 11.58
CA TYR A 57 -5.63 2.65 12.72
C TYR A 57 -6.11 1.35 13.36
N ASN A 58 -6.30 1.36 14.68
CA ASN A 58 -6.98 0.27 15.39
C ASN A 58 -8.51 0.39 15.27
N SER A 59 -9.23 -0.51 15.96
CA SER A 59 -10.70 -0.53 15.99
C SER A 59 -11.32 0.71 16.63
N ASP A 60 -10.58 1.39 17.51
CA ASP A 60 -11.00 2.64 18.15
C ASP A 60 -10.67 3.88 17.31
N ASN A 61 -10.18 3.66 16.07
CA ASN A 61 -9.74 4.68 15.12
C ASN A 61 -8.57 5.55 15.64
N GLU A 62 -7.80 5.02 16.59
CA GLU A 62 -6.53 5.62 17.01
C GLU A 62 -5.44 5.36 15.97
N LEU A 63 -4.67 6.40 15.64
CA LEU A 63 -3.59 6.31 14.67
C LEU A 63 -2.39 5.57 15.28
N LEU A 64 -2.11 4.38 14.75
CA LEU A 64 -0.97 3.55 15.15
C LEU A 64 0.28 3.79 14.29
N MET A 65 0.10 4.17 13.03
CA MET A 65 1.19 4.42 12.09
C MET A 65 0.85 5.57 11.15
N ASN A 66 1.84 6.39 10.83
CA ASN A 66 1.79 7.37 9.74
C ASN A 66 3.19 7.51 9.15
N VAL A 67 3.44 6.89 8.00
CA VAL A 67 4.77 6.79 7.40
C VAL A 67 4.69 7.02 5.90
N ASP A 68 5.64 7.80 5.39
CA ASP A 68 5.84 7.99 3.95
C ASP A 68 6.87 7.00 3.40
N THR A 69 6.61 6.49 2.18
CA THR A 69 7.65 5.82 1.41
C THR A 69 8.69 6.84 0.96
N PRO A 70 9.96 6.43 0.75
CA PRO A 70 10.89 7.23 -0.03
C PRO A 70 10.26 7.62 -1.38
N PRO A 71 10.46 8.85 -1.88
CA PRO A 71 10.00 9.23 -3.20
C PRO A 71 10.58 8.31 -4.27
N PHE A 72 9.77 8.02 -5.27
CA PHE A 72 10.15 7.21 -6.43
C PHE A 72 9.78 7.93 -7.72
N ILE A 73 10.67 7.81 -8.70
CA ILE A 73 10.47 8.30 -10.05
C ILE A 73 10.53 7.08 -10.96
N LEU A 74 9.54 6.93 -11.83
CA LEU A 74 9.63 5.89 -12.85
C LEU A 74 10.24 6.43 -14.12
N GLU A 75 11.36 5.81 -14.49
CA GLU A 75 12.09 6.10 -15.72
C GLU A 75 11.69 5.08 -16.79
N LYS A 76 11.49 5.52 -18.04
CA LYS A 76 11.08 4.66 -19.16
C LYS A 76 11.98 3.43 -19.33
N LYS A 77 13.29 3.58 -19.10
CA LYS A 77 14.27 2.49 -19.21
C LYS A 77 14.11 1.37 -18.17
N ASN A 78 13.38 1.61 -17.08
CA ASN A 78 13.15 0.63 -16.01
C ASN A 78 11.79 -0.08 -16.14
N LEU A 79 11.04 0.22 -17.21
CA LEU A 79 9.70 -0.28 -17.45
C LEU A 79 9.71 -1.26 -18.62
N SER A 80 9.00 -2.37 -18.46
CA SER A 80 8.68 -3.30 -19.54
C SER A 80 7.50 -2.77 -20.36
N GLU A 81 7.46 -3.10 -21.66
CA GLU A 81 6.46 -2.55 -22.60
C GLU A 81 5.01 -2.88 -22.20
N ASP A 82 4.78 -4.04 -21.58
CA ASP A 82 3.48 -4.49 -21.09
C ASP A 82 2.89 -3.61 -19.97
N LYS A 83 3.73 -2.80 -19.31
CA LYS A 83 3.31 -1.88 -18.25
C LYS A 83 2.95 -0.49 -18.78
N LEU A 84 3.25 -0.20 -20.04
CA LEU A 84 2.95 1.07 -20.67
C LEU A 84 1.49 1.10 -21.11
N MET A 85 0.79 2.17 -20.72
CA MET A 85 -0.53 2.49 -21.28
C MET A 85 -0.40 3.35 -22.54
N THR A 86 0.60 4.25 -22.52
CA THR A 86 0.99 5.12 -23.63
C THR A 86 2.49 5.40 -23.51
N ASP A 87 3.06 6.19 -24.43
CA ASP A 87 4.46 6.64 -24.34
C ASP A 87 4.82 7.47 -23.10
N THR A 88 3.81 8.00 -22.39
CA THR A 88 4.00 8.90 -21.25
C THR A 88 3.37 8.39 -19.95
N LEU A 89 2.59 7.31 -20.02
CA LEU A 89 1.77 6.79 -18.92
C LEU A 89 2.02 5.30 -18.71
N TYR A 90 2.11 4.88 -17.46
CA TYR A 90 2.26 3.47 -17.09
C TYR A 90 1.34 3.08 -15.94
N SER A 91 1.14 1.77 -15.75
CA SER A 91 0.50 1.20 -14.57
C SER A 91 1.36 0.07 -13.99
N SER A 92 1.49 0.00 -12.67
CA SER A 92 2.31 -1.05 -12.04
C SER A 92 1.91 -1.36 -10.61
N GLY A 93 2.27 -2.57 -10.18
CA GLY A 93 2.20 -2.99 -8.78
C GLY A 93 3.45 -2.55 -8.02
N PHE A 94 3.25 -2.10 -6.79
CA PHE A 94 4.27 -1.70 -5.83
C PHE A 94 4.06 -2.46 -4.53
N ASP A 95 5.12 -3.08 -4.05
CA ASP A 95 5.10 -3.82 -2.81
C ASP A 95 5.70 -2.97 -1.68
N LEU A 96 4.89 -2.78 -0.65
CA LEU A 96 5.24 -2.06 0.56
C LEU A 96 5.36 -3.05 1.71
N LYS A 97 6.33 -2.81 2.59
CA LYS A 97 6.36 -3.40 3.93
C LYS A 97 6.26 -2.25 4.93
N THR A 98 5.23 -2.28 5.77
CA THR A 98 5.07 -1.27 6.82
C THR A 98 6.21 -1.39 7.84
N ALA A 99 6.47 -0.35 8.64
CA ALA A 99 7.25 -0.56 9.85
C ALA A 99 6.53 -1.57 10.78
N GLN A 100 7.27 -2.12 11.74
CA GLN A 100 6.70 -3.11 12.65
C GLN A 100 5.70 -2.44 13.61
N LEU A 101 4.58 -3.11 13.83
CA LEU A 101 3.52 -2.70 14.76
C LEU A 101 3.22 -3.81 15.75
N ASN A 102 2.90 -3.45 16.99
CA ASN A 102 2.34 -4.39 17.94
C ASN A 102 0.89 -4.69 17.56
N ILE A 103 0.64 -5.93 17.14
CA ILE A 103 -0.68 -6.45 16.82
C ILE A 103 -1.15 -7.29 18.01
N PHE A 104 -2.34 -6.99 18.55
CA PHE A 104 -2.98 -7.82 19.58
C PHE A 104 -3.99 -8.77 18.96
N ARG A 105 -4.49 -9.72 19.77
CA ARG A 105 -5.41 -10.77 19.30
C ARG A 105 -6.80 -10.18 19.02
N SER A 106 -7.40 -10.59 17.91
CA SER A 106 -8.80 -10.29 17.59
C SER A 106 -9.09 -8.78 17.44
N GLU A 107 -8.09 -8.04 16.97
CA GLU A 107 -8.23 -6.62 16.63
C GLU A 107 -8.55 -6.47 15.13
N ASN A 108 -9.38 -5.47 14.83
CA ASN A 108 -9.61 -5.01 13.47
C ASN A 108 -8.76 -3.77 13.23
N PHE A 109 -8.22 -3.66 12.03
CA PHE A 109 -7.37 -2.57 11.62
C PHE A 109 -7.87 -1.96 10.32
N LYS A 110 -7.73 -0.64 10.21
CA LYS A 110 -7.93 0.10 8.97
C LYS A 110 -6.57 0.55 8.46
N ILE A 111 -6.29 0.29 7.18
CA ILE A 111 -5.14 0.86 6.49
C ILE A 111 -5.60 1.84 5.42
N GLU A 112 -5.06 3.04 5.45
CA GLU A 112 -5.28 4.08 4.45
C GLU A 112 -3.96 4.32 3.72
N ILE A 113 -3.97 4.26 2.39
CA ILE A 113 -2.82 4.62 1.56
C ILE A 113 -3.21 5.77 0.66
N SER A 114 -2.45 6.85 0.73
CA SER A 114 -2.57 7.99 -0.17
C SER A 114 -1.41 8.01 -1.15
N LEU A 115 -1.70 8.23 -2.42
CA LEU A 115 -0.72 8.52 -3.46
C LEU A 115 -0.54 10.04 -3.54
N LEU A 116 0.70 10.51 -3.49
CA LEU A 116 1.03 11.92 -3.51
C LEU A 116 2.05 12.24 -4.60
N SER A 117 2.01 13.49 -5.05
CA SER A 117 3.07 14.08 -5.87
C SER A 117 3.18 15.57 -5.57
N SER A 118 4.40 16.07 -5.38
CA SER A 118 4.66 17.50 -5.09
C SER A 118 3.83 18.04 -3.89
N GLY A 119 3.64 17.22 -2.86
CA GLY A 119 2.85 17.58 -1.67
C GLY A 119 1.34 17.47 -1.84
N MET A 120 0.83 17.24 -3.04
CA MET A 120 -0.61 17.09 -3.30
C MET A 120 -1.03 15.62 -3.22
N VAL A 121 -2.13 15.35 -2.51
CA VAL A 121 -2.80 14.05 -2.56
C VAL A 121 -3.49 13.90 -3.91
N LEU A 122 -3.10 12.87 -4.66
CA LEU A 122 -3.69 12.52 -5.95
C LEU A 122 -4.88 11.58 -5.77
N ASP A 123 -4.73 10.61 -4.86
CA ASP A 123 -5.77 9.62 -4.56
C ASP A 123 -5.54 8.99 -3.18
N THR A 124 -6.60 8.47 -2.58
CA THR A 124 -6.55 7.74 -1.30
C THR A 124 -7.45 6.51 -1.37
N ILE A 125 -6.90 5.36 -1.01
CA ILE A 125 -7.65 4.11 -0.87
C ILE A 125 -7.59 3.61 0.56
N THR A 126 -8.62 2.88 0.98
CA THR A 126 -8.71 2.28 2.31
C THR A 126 -9.04 0.80 2.19
N THR A 127 -8.44 -0.02 3.02
CA THR A 127 -8.87 -1.40 3.24
C THR A 127 -8.78 -1.78 4.72
N TYR A 128 -9.24 -2.97 5.05
CA TYR A 128 -9.33 -3.48 6.40
C TYR A 128 -8.73 -4.88 6.50
N PHE A 129 -8.20 -5.19 7.66
CA PHE A 129 -7.78 -6.54 8.02
C PHE A 129 -8.02 -6.79 9.50
N MET A 130 -7.96 -8.05 9.89
CA MET A 130 -8.06 -8.44 11.28
C MET A 130 -6.94 -9.40 11.67
N SER A 131 -6.67 -9.48 12.97
CA SER A 131 -5.78 -10.51 13.53
C SER A 131 -6.59 -11.64 14.15
N LYS A 132 -6.12 -12.89 13.99
CA LYS A 132 -6.76 -14.06 14.62
C LYS A 132 -5.71 -15.02 15.19
N LYS A 133 -6.06 -15.69 16.29
CA LYS A 133 -5.28 -16.81 16.81
C LYS A 133 -5.66 -18.09 16.06
N ILE A 134 -4.67 -18.83 15.55
CA ILE A 134 -4.85 -20.18 14.99
C ILE A 134 -5.10 -21.16 16.15
#